data_AF-A0A0F0FK50-F1
#
_entry.id   AF-A0A0F0FK50-F1
#
_cell.length_a   1.000
_cell.length_b   1.000
_cell.length_c   1.000
_cell.angle_alpha   90.00
_cell.angle_beta   90.00
_cell.angle_gamma   90.00
#
_symmetry.space_group_name_H-M   'P 1'
#
loop_
_entity.id
_entity.type
_entity.pdbx_description
1 polymer ?
#
loop_
_entity_poly.entity_id
_entity_poly.type
_entity_poly.pdbx_seq_one_letter_code
_entity_poly.pdbx_strand_id
1 'polypeptide(L)'
;MTEAAKQGDTDAMLKLIENHDSEDLQRCWTWVYLAELLGNDLTKDDCVAIHENGSPYDDDIGGPLFVDGRNGVKLEPIGEEQGATAHRIAREIFEAIRRLRNSPDSYR
;
A
#
# COMPACT_ATOMS: atom_id res chain seq x y z
N MET A 1 -13.86 -7.59 -3.74
CA MET A 1 -12.46 -7.35 -3.30
C MET A 1 -12.08 -5.87 -3.18
N THR A 2 -12.93 -4.92 -3.60
CA THR A 2 -12.61 -3.47 -3.59
C THR A 2 -12.94 -2.74 -2.28
N GLU A 3 -13.80 -3.31 -1.44
CA GLU A 3 -14.31 -2.61 -0.24
C GLU A 3 -13.29 -2.51 0.91
N ALA A 4 -12.36 -3.47 1.02
CA ALA A 4 -11.28 -3.43 2.02
C ALA A 4 -10.21 -2.37 1.67
N ALA A 5 -9.82 -2.28 0.40
CA ALA A 5 -8.94 -1.21 -0.08
C ALA A 5 -9.57 0.17 0.14
N LYS A 6 -10.88 0.31 -0.10
CA LYS A 6 -11.62 1.55 0.20
C LYS A 6 -11.73 1.89 1.68
N GLN A 7 -11.38 0.98 2.60
CA GLN A 7 -11.31 1.25 4.04
C GLN A 7 -9.89 1.61 4.51
N GLY A 8 -8.92 1.62 3.59
CA GLY A 8 -7.52 1.96 3.88
C GLY A 8 -6.65 0.73 4.17
N ASP A 9 -7.09 -0.47 3.83
CA ASP A 9 -6.27 -1.68 3.93
C ASP A 9 -5.24 -1.70 2.79
N THR A 10 -3.97 -1.45 3.14
CA THR A 10 -2.85 -1.38 2.19
C THR A 10 -2.41 -2.74 1.65
N ASP A 11 -2.69 -3.85 2.36
CA ASP A 11 -2.45 -5.22 1.89
C ASP A 11 -3.48 -5.60 0.82
N ALA A 12 -4.74 -5.21 1.03
CA ALA A 12 -5.78 -5.35 0.01
C ALA A 12 -5.48 -4.52 -1.25
N MET A 13 -4.93 -3.31 -1.10
CA MET A 13 -4.47 -2.49 -2.23
C MET A 13 -3.34 -3.16 -3.01
N LEU A 14 -2.36 -3.76 -2.33
CA LEU A 14 -1.28 -4.53 -2.98
C LEU A 14 -1.84 -5.69 -3.79
N LYS A 15 -2.70 -6.51 -3.18
CA LYS A 15 -3.31 -7.65 -3.86
C LYS A 15 -4.11 -7.25 -5.09
N LEU A 16 -4.73 -6.06 -5.09
CA LEU A 16 -5.42 -5.54 -6.28
C LEU A 16 -4.44 -5.20 -7.41
N ILE A 17 -3.32 -4.56 -7.07
CA ILE A 17 -2.25 -4.25 -8.03
C ILE A 17 -1.65 -5.54 -8.61
N GLU A 18 -1.41 -6.55 -7.77
CA GLU A 18 -0.79 -7.83 -8.20
C GLU A 18 -1.75 -8.74 -8.99
N ASN A 19 -3.05 -8.80 -8.64
CA ASN A 19 -3.97 -9.76 -9.24
C ASN A 19 -4.74 -9.27 -10.47
N HIS A 20 -5.06 -7.97 -10.60
CA HIS A 20 -6.13 -7.54 -11.50
C HIS A 20 -5.90 -6.26 -12.30
N ASP A 21 -4.95 -5.39 -11.93
CA ASP A 21 -4.88 -4.04 -12.51
C ASP A 21 -3.62 -3.78 -13.36
N SER A 22 -2.80 -4.78 -13.70
CA SER A 22 -1.69 -4.62 -14.67
C SER A 22 -2.16 -4.12 -16.05
N GLU A 23 -3.45 -4.30 -16.37
CA GLU A 23 -4.06 -3.83 -17.63
C GLU A 23 -4.44 -2.33 -17.59
N ASP A 24 -4.57 -1.72 -16.40
CA ASP A 24 -4.90 -0.31 -16.22
C ASP A 24 -3.88 0.37 -15.29
N LEU A 25 -2.78 0.80 -15.91
CA LEU A 25 -1.64 1.41 -15.23
C LEU A 25 -2.05 2.63 -14.39
N GLN A 26 -3.03 3.42 -14.84
CA GLN A 26 -3.54 4.58 -14.10
C GLN A 26 -4.21 4.16 -12.79
N ARG A 27 -4.96 3.07 -12.82
CA ARG A 27 -5.62 2.53 -11.64
C ARG A 27 -4.63 1.93 -10.64
N CYS A 28 -3.59 1.24 -11.13
CA CYS A 28 -2.47 0.80 -10.28
C CYS A 28 -1.80 1.97 -9.54
N TRP A 29 -1.43 3.03 -10.27
CA TRP A 29 -0.82 4.22 -9.67
C TRP A 29 -1.77 4.94 -8.70
N THR A 30 -3.08 4.88 -8.92
CA THR A 30 -4.08 5.43 -7.98
C THR A 30 -3.98 4.75 -6.62
N TRP A 31 -3.83 3.43 -6.58
CA TRP A 31 -3.67 2.68 -5.34
C TRP A 31 -2.33 2.95 -4.65
N VAL A 32 -1.24 3.10 -5.42
CA VAL A 32 0.07 3.49 -4.90
C VAL A 32 0.00 4.86 -4.21
N TYR A 33 -0.54 5.87 -4.89
CA TYR A 33 -0.68 7.21 -4.31
C TYR A 33 -1.63 7.24 -3.10
N LEU A 34 -2.69 6.42 -3.11
CA LEU A 34 -3.60 6.33 -1.97
C LEU A 34 -2.90 5.75 -0.73
N ALA A 35 -2.11 4.70 -0.91
CA ALA A 35 -1.34 4.12 0.18
C ALA A 35 -0.28 5.09 0.70
N GLU A 36 0.40 5.84 -0.18
CA GLU A 36 1.34 6.90 0.22
C GLU A 36 0.65 7.97 1.09
N LEU A 37 -0.55 8.41 0.70
CA LEU A 37 -1.37 9.35 1.50
C LEU A 37 -1.78 8.78 2.86
N LEU A 38 -1.93 7.46 2.97
CA LEU A 38 -2.19 6.74 4.22
C LEU A 38 -0.91 6.50 5.05
N GLY A 39 0.26 6.87 4.53
CA GLY A 39 1.56 6.76 5.19
C GLY A 39 2.33 5.48 4.86
N ASN A 40 1.91 4.70 3.86
CA ASN A 40 2.59 3.47 3.44
C ASN A 40 3.02 3.56 1.97
N ASP A 41 4.32 3.59 1.73
CA ASP A 41 4.88 3.66 0.37
C ASP A 41 5.01 2.26 -0.24
N LEU A 42 4.07 1.91 -1.11
CA LEU A 42 4.02 0.60 -1.76
C LEU A 42 5.12 0.37 -2.80
N THR A 43 5.86 1.41 -3.19
CA THR A 43 6.95 1.28 -4.17
C THR A 43 8.25 0.85 -3.53
N LYS A 44 8.37 1.00 -2.21
CA LYS A 44 9.55 0.59 -1.45
C LYS A 44 9.36 -0.83 -0.92
N ASP A 45 10.49 -1.54 -0.87
CA ASP A 45 10.55 -2.77 -0.10
C ASP A 45 10.43 -2.42 1.39
N ASP A 46 9.47 -3.06 2.06
CA ASP A 46 9.36 -3.03 3.51
C ASP A 46 9.83 -4.39 4.02
N CYS A 47 11.15 -4.59 3.91
CA CYS A 47 11.82 -5.83 4.29
C CYS A 47 12.59 -5.62 5.59
N VAL A 48 12.35 -6.49 6.56
CA VAL A 48 13.07 -6.53 7.84
C VAL A 48 13.86 -7.81 7.95
N ALA A 49 15.06 -7.71 8.52
CA ALA A 49 15.83 -8.89 8.89
C ALA A 49 15.23 -9.49 10.17
N ILE A 50 15.00 -10.80 10.16
CA ILE A 50 14.49 -11.55 11.30
C ILE A 50 15.34 -12.79 11.56
N HIS A 51 15.33 -13.23 12.81
CA HIS A 51 15.85 -14.53 13.24
C HIS A 51 14.92 -15.66 12.79
N GLU A 52 15.36 -16.93 12.91
CA GLU A 52 14.55 -18.11 12.53
C GLU A 52 13.20 -18.19 13.25
N ASN A 53 13.11 -17.58 14.43
CA ASN A 53 11.92 -17.55 15.28
C ASN A 53 10.98 -16.37 14.97
N GLY A 54 11.31 -15.53 13.98
CA GLY A 54 10.53 -14.35 13.59
C GLY A 54 10.79 -13.08 14.41
N SER A 55 11.68 -13.11 15.41
CA SER A 55 12.04 -11.87 16.13
C SER A 55 12.94 -10.97 15.26
N PRO A 56 12.90 -9.63 15.44
CA PRO A 56 13.81 -8.73 14.75
C PRO A 56 15.26 -9.17 14.92
N TYR A 57 16.02 -9.14 13.84
CA TYR A 57 17.43 -9.47 13.87
C TYR A 57 18.20 -8.34 14.57
N ASP A 58 18.87 -8.64 15.67
CA ASP A 58 19.89 -7.79 16.27
C ASP A 58 21.28 -8.32 15.92
N ASP A 59 22.27 -7.44 15.89
CA ASP A 59 23.67 -7.81 15.64
C ASP A 59 24.32 -8.51 16.84
N ASP A 60 23.66 -8.51 18.00
CA ASP A 60 24.11 -9.12 19.24
C ASP A 60 23.95 -10.65 19.24
N ILE A 61 22.91 -11.18 18.58
CA ILE A 61 22.65 -12.62 18.47
C ILE A 61 23.03 -13.08 17.05
N GLY A 62 24.25 -13.56 16.87
CA GLY A 62 24.70 -14.12 15.59
C GLY A 62 23.91 -15.39 15.21
N GLY A 63 23.49 -15.48 13.94
CA GLY A 63 22.74 -16.60 13.39
C GLY A 63 22.38 -16.42 11.92
N PRO A 64 21.79 -17.43 11.25
CA PRO A 64 21.30 -17.28 9.88
C PRO A 64 20.27 -16.14 9.80
N LEU A 65 20.50 -15.20 8.87
CA LEU A 65 19.63 -14.06 8.63
C LEU A 65 18.52 -14.45 7.65
N PHE A 66 17.28 -14.22 8.06
CA PHE A 66 16.10 -14.36 7.21
C PHE A 66 15.54 -12.98 6.90
N VAL A 67 14.89 -12.85 5.74
CA VAL A 67 14.21 -11.62 5.33
C VAL A 67 12.72 -11.88 5.35
N ASP A 68 11.99 -11.06 6.10
CA ASP A 68 10.54 -11.03 6.11
C ASP A 68 10.03 -9.67 5.65
N GLY A 69 8.74 -9.59 5.32
CA GLY A 69 8.10 -8.39 4.84
C GLY A 69 7.73 -8.48 3.36
N ARG A 70 7.67 -7.33 2.71
CA ARG A 70 7.00 -7.17 1.41
C ARG A 70 7.90 -6.46 0.41
N ASN A 71 7.99 -7.03 -0.79
CA ASN A 71 8.62 -6.33 -1.92
C ASN A 71 7.79 -5.14 -2.42
N GLY A 72 8.51 -4.09 -2.80
CA GLY A 72 7.94 -2.94 -3.48
C GLY A 72 7.29 -3.35 -4.80
N VAL A 73 6.16 -2.71 -5.11
CA VAL A 73 5.46 -2.92 -6.37
C VAL A 73 6.32 -2.38 -7.51
N LYS A 74 6.50 -3.18 -8.57
CA LYS A 74 7.17 -2.77 -9.81
C LYS A 74 6.14 -2.42 -10.88
N LEU A 75 5.81 -1.14 -11.01
CA LEU A 75 4.94 -0.60 -12.06
C LEU A 75 5.75 0.16 -13.11
N GLU A 76 5.28 0.12 -14.35
CA GLU A 76 5.80 0.98 -15.41
C GLU A 76 5.50 2.45 -15.09
N PRO A 77 6.41 3.38 -15.44
CA PRO A 77 6.15 4.80 -15.28
C PRO A 77 4.96 5.21 -16.14
N ILE A 78 4.10 6.05 -15.57
CA ILE A 78 2.91 6.55 -16.24
C ILE A 78 3.14 7.98 -16.77
N GLY A 79 2.43 8.37 -17.83
CA GLY A 79 2.51 9.74 -18.37
C GLY A 79 2.02 10.79 -17.37
N GLU A 80 2.50 12.03 -17.50
CA GLU A 80 2.23 13.12 -16.54
C GLU A 80 0.72 13.40 -16.35
N GLU A 81 -0.06 13.40 -17.44
CA GLU A 81 -1.52 13.62 -17.40
C GLU A 81 -2.26 12.50 -16.65
N GLN A 82 -1.90 11.26 -16.95
CA GLN A 82 -2.48 10.08 -16.30
C GLN A 82 -2.04 9.99 -14.82
N GLY A 83 -0.79 10.35 -14.53
CA GLY A 83 -0.27 10.45 -13.16
C GLY A 83 -1.01 11.51 -12.33
N ALA A 84 -1.23 12.70 -12.89
CA ALA A 84 -2.02 13.75 -12.26
C ALA A 84 -3.47 13.30 -12.00
N THR A 85 -4.06 12.57 -12.95
CA THR A 85 -5.41 12.00 -12.81
C THR A 85 -5.46 10.96 -11.70
N ALA A 86 -4.53 10.00 -11.69
CA ALA A 86 -4.41 8.98 -10.64
C ALA A 86 -4.23 9.62 -9.25
N HIS A 87 -3.38 10.64 -9.14
CA HIS A 87 -3.14 11.36 -7.89
C HIS A 87 -4.40 12.09 -7.41
N ARG A 88 -5.15 12.72 -8.33
CA ARG A 88 -6.43 13.36 -8.01
C ARG A 88 -7.44 12.35 -7.47
N ILE A 89 -7.61 11.22 -8.14
CA ILE A 89 -8.54 10.16 -7.71
C ILE A 89 -8.14 9.62 -6.34
N ALA A 90 -6.84 9.36 -6.12
CA ALA A 90 -6.32 8.90 -4.83
C ALA A 90 -6.66 9.87 -3.69
N ARG A 91 -6.52 11.19 -3.93
CA ARG A 91 -6.90 12.21 -2.94
C ARG A 91 -8.40 12.23 -2.65
N GLU A 92 -9.24 12.08 -3.66
CA GLU A 92 -10.69 12.01 -3.45
C GLU A 92 -11.09 10.81 -2.59
N ILE A 93 -10.47 9.64 -2.83
CA ILE A 93 -10.69 8.44 -2.01
C ILE A 93 -10.16 8.65 -0.59
N PHE A 94 -8.97 9.22 -0.42
CA PHE A 94 -8.38 9.49 0.90
C PHE A 94 -9.26 10.41 1.75
N GLU A 95 -9.79 11.49 1.17
CA GLU A 95 -10.71 12.39 1.86
C GLU A 95 -12.01 11.70 2.24
N ALA A 96 -12.54 10.82 1.39
CA ALA A 96 -13.71 10.01 1.73
C ALA A 96 -13.43 9.07 2.92
N ILE A 97 -12.27 8.40 2.94
CA ILE A 97 -11.83 7.56 4.06
C ILE A 97 -11.69 8.38 5.34
N ARG A 98 -11.03 9.55 5.27
CA ARG A 98 -10.88 10.43 6.44
C ARG A 98 -12.23 10.92 6.97
N ARG A 99 -13.18 11.24 6.10
CA ARG A 99 -14.54 11.62 6.51
C ARG A 99 -15.25 10.47 7.19
N LEU A 100 -15.23 9.27 6.60
CA LEU A 100 -15.83 8.07 7.20
C LEU A 100 -15.24 7.78 8.59
N ARG A 101 -13.92 7.91 8.75
CA ARG A 101 -13.23 7.69 10.03
C ARG A 101 -13.51 8.77 11.08
N ASN A 102 -13.76 10.01 10.66
CA ASN A 102 -14.08 11.12 11.56
C ASN A 102 -15.60 11.34 11.73
N SER A 103 -16.45 10.51 11.12
CA SER A 103 -17.89 10.56 11.31
C SER A 103 -18.24 9.97 12.68
N PRO A 104 -18.95 10.71 13.57
CA PRO A 104 -19.36 10.22 14.88
C PRO A 104 -20.44 9.12 14.86
N ASP A 105 -20.82 8.63 13.67
CA ASP A 105 -21.90 7.65 13.47
C ASP A 105 -21.43 6.19 13.58
N SER A 106 -20.33 5.92 14.29
CA SER A 106 -19.88 4.53 14.56
C SER A 106 -20.57 3.89 15.78
N TYR A 107 -21.68 4.46 16.26
CA TYR A 107 -22.48 3.92 17.35
C TYR A 107 -23.92 3.71 16.89
N ARG A 108 -24.16 2.70 16.06
CA ARG A 108 -25.50 2.11 15.98
C ARG A 108 -25.47 0.64 15.58
#